data_AF-A0A512U753-F1
#
_entry.id   AF-A0A512U753-F1
#
_cell.length_a   1.000
_cell.length_b   1.000
_cell.length_c   1.000
_cell.angle_alpha   90.00
_cell.angle_beta   90.00
_cell.angle_gamma   90.00
#
_symmetry.space_group_name_H-M   'P 1'
#
loop_
_entity.id
_entity.type
_entity.pdbx_description
1 polymer ?
#
loop_
_entity_poly.entity_id
_entity_poly.type
_entity_poly.pdbx_seq_one_letter_code
_entity_poly.pdbx_strand_id
1 'polypeptide(L)'
;MASITSIVKVSDWILSRPTLSKVIVPVAKTFCAYAGYREMGLKFNDLIAEENPIAQKAIARLPEDQLYARNFRTLTAHQLALSHQLLPPNKAVQPEEDTHYLIPYLLEAEKEAFEKAELDQMKV
;
A
#
# COMPACT_ATOMS: atom_id res chain seq x y z
N MET A 1 -11.56 -1.87 -9.34
CA MET A 1 -10.59 -1.15 -8.50
C MET A 1 -9.66 -0.38 -9.41
N ALA A 2 -9.22 0.83 -9.07
CA ALA A 2 -8.22 1.55 -9.88
C ALA A 2 -6.88 0.80 -9.80
N SER A 3 -6.09 0.79 -10.90
CA SER A 3 -4.74 0.22 -10.88
C SER A 3 -3.78 1.09 -10.06
N ILE A 4 -2.78 0.46 -9.45
CA ILE A 4 -1.74 1.15 -8.67
C ILE A 4 -0.98 2.14 -9.56
N THR A 5 -0.72 1.76 -10.81
CA THR A 5 -0.08 2.62 -11.83
C THR A 5 -0.86 3.91 -12.04
N SER A 6 -2.19 3.84 -12.11
CA SER A 6 -3.03 5.02 -12.26
C SER A 6 -2.99 5.90 -11.01
N ILE A 7 -3.06 5.28 -9.82
CA ILE A 7 -3.00 5.99 -8.52
C ILE A 7 -1.66 6.73 -8.37
N VAL A 8 -0.54 6.06 -8.65
CA VAL A 8 0.80 6.64 -8.57
C VAL A 8 0.94 7.79 -9.56
N LYS A 9 0.47 7.63 -10.80
CA LYS A 9 0.47 8.70 -11.81
C LYS A 9 -0.28 9.95 -11.34
N VAL A 10 -1.45 9.79 -10.73
CA VAL A 10 -2.24 10.91 -10.19
C VAL A 10 -1.54 11.51 -8.96
N SER A 11 -0.99 10.70 -8.07
CA SER A 11 -0.22 11.15 -6.91
C SER A 11 0.98 11.99 -7.32
N ASP A 12 1.79 11.52 -8.26
CA ASP A 12 2.95 12.24 -8.78
C ASP A 12 2.53 13.54 -9.48
N TRP A 13 1.40 13.51 -10.18
CA TRP A 13 0.81 14.70 -10.77
C TRP A 13 0.44 15.73 -9.69
N ILE A 14 -0.17 15.31 -8.58
CA ILE A 14 -0.49 16.19 -7.44
C ILE A 14 0.78 16.75 -6.80
N LEU A 15 1.75 15.88 -6.49
CA LEU A 15 2.97 16.22 -5.76
C LEU A 15 3.88 17.16 -6.55
N SER A 16 3.91 17.04 -7.88
CA SER A 16 4.69 17.91 -8.76
C SER A 16 4.16 19.34 -8.88
N ARG A 17 2.91 19.63 -8.47
CA ARG A 17 2.36 21.00 -8.44
C ARG A 17 2.47 21.58 -7.01
N PRO A 18 3.27 22.64 -6.78
CA PRO A 18 3.46 23.19 -5.44
C PRO A 18 2.17 23.69 -4.78
N THR A 19 1.25 24.28 -5.54
CA THR A 19 -0.04 24.77 -5.03
C THR A 19 -0.93 23.64 -4.57
N LEU A 20 -1.03 22.59 -5.38
CA LEU A 20 -1.88 21.44 -5.10
C LEU A 20 -1.29 20.58 -3.96
N SER A 21 0.01 20.34 -3.98
CA SER A 21 0.73 19.62 -2.93
C SER A 21 0.55 20.28 -1.55
N LYS A 22 0.67 21.62 -1.46
CA LYS A 22 0.47 22.37 -0.21
C LYS A 22 -0.93 22.23 0.38
N VAL A 23 -1.95 21.98 -0.44
CA VAL A 23 -3.33 21.83 0.01
C VAL A 23 -3.67 20.36 0.28
N ILE A 24 -3.32 19.45 -0.63
CA ILE A 24 -3.73 18.04 -0.58
C ILE A 24 -2.88 17.24 0.40
N VAL A 25 -1.58 17.50 0.53
CA VAL A 25 -0.71 16.70 1.42
C VAL A 25 -1.14 16.80 2.89
N PRO A 26 -1.45 17.99 3.47
CA PRO A 26 -1.97 18.06 4.83
C PRO A 26 -3.28 17.28 5.00
N VAL A 27 -4.22 17.42 4.04
CA VAL A 27 -5.49 16.68 4.06
C VAL A 27 -5.25 15.17 4.02
N ALA A 28 -4.34 14.70 3.17
CA ALA A 28 -3.96 13.30 3.09
C ALA A 28 -3.33 12.79 4.38
N LYS A 29 -2.43 13.56 5.01
CA LYS A 29 -1.84 13.22 6.31
C LYS A 29 -2.90 13.09 7.40
N THR A 30 -3.85 14.03 7.45
CA THR A 30 -4.98 13.99 8.37
C THR A 30 -5.87 12.77 8.11
N PHE A 31 -6.19 12.49 6.85
CA PHE A 31 -6.94 11.29 6.47
C PHE A 31 -6.25 10.00 6.95
N CYS A 32 -4.95 9.86 6.71
CA CYS A 32 -4.18 8.70 7.16
C CYS A 32 -4.13 8.58 8.69
N ALA A 33 -4.05 9.69 9.42
CA ALA A 33 -4.07 9.68 10.89
C ALA A 33 -5.42 9.18 11.43
N TYR A 34 -6.54 9.62 10.85
CA TYR A 34 -7.88 9.21 11.29
C TYR A 34 -8.34 7.84 10.77
N ALA A 35 -7.62 7.25 9.81
CA ALA A 35 -7.94 5.91 9.29
C ALA A 35 -7.67 4.78 10.30
N GLY A 36 -6.90 5.02 11.38
CA GLY A 36 -6.76 4.11 12.53
C GLY A 36 -5.91 2.85 12.31
N TYR A 37 -5.53 2.51 11.07
CA TYR A 37 -4.75 1.28 10.80
C TYR A 37 -3.39 1.25 11.51
N ARG A 38 -2.76 2.42 11.75
CA ARG A 38 -1.49 2.52 12.48
C ARG A 38 -1.63 2.15 13.96
N GLU A 39 -2.78 2.42 14.57
CA GLU A 39 -3.12 2.04 15.95
C GLU A 39 -3.32 0.52 16.08
N MET A 40 -3.61 -0.15 14.96
CA MET A 40 -3.68 -1.61 14.84
C MET A 40 -2.33 -2.25 14.48
N GLY A 41 -1.27 -1.45 14.34
CA GLY A 41 0.07 -1.95 14.00
C GLY A 41 0.27 -2.23 12.52
N LEU A 42 -0.63 -1.80 11.65
CA LEU A 42 -0.54 -2.01 10.20
C LEU A 42 0.18 -0.84 9.52
N LYS A 43 0.82 -1.14 8.39
CA LYS A 43 1.23 -0.16 7.38
C LYS A 43 0.14 -0.07 6.30
N PHE A 44 0.09 1.04 5.56
CA PHE A 44 -0.93 1.24 4.52
C PHE A 44 -0.99 0.10 3.50
N ASN A 45 0.18 -0.41 3.09
CA ASN A 45 0.25 -1.50 2.11
C ASN A 45 -0.28 -2.84 2.62
N ASP A 46 -0.38 -3.05 3.94
CA ASP A 46 -0.99 -4.26 4.51
C ASP A 46 -2.52 -4.30 4.25
N LEU A 47 -3.13 -3.15 3.89
CA LEU A 47 -4.56 -3.01 3.59
C LEU A 47 -4.93 -3.27 2.12
N ILE A 48 -3.93 -3.47 1.25
CA ILE A 48 -4.17 -3.71 -0.17
C ILE A 48 -4.77 -5.11 -0.35
N ALA A 49 -5.92 -5.20 -1.03
CA ALA A 49 -6.58 -6.48 -1.32
C ALA A 49 -5.66 -7.40 -2.13
N GLU A 50 -5.45 -8.61 -1.62
CA GLU A 50 -4.49 -9.57 -2.18
C GLU A 50 -5.12 -10.63 -3.07
N GLU A 51 -6.45 -10.67 -3.19
CA GLU A 51 -7.23 -11.66 -3.95
C GLU A 51 -7.20 -11.42 -5.46
N ASN A 52 -6.02 -11.12 -6.01
CA ASN A 52 -5.80 -10.90 -7.44
C ASN A 52 -4.37 -11.32 -7.84
N PRO A 53 -4.15 -11.71 -9.12
CA PRO A 53 -2.85 -12.25 -9.56
C PRO A 53 -1.70 -11.23 -9.46
N ILE A 54 -1.98 -9.93 -9.57
CA ILE A 54 -0.97 -8.87 -9.47
C ILE A 54 -0.44 -8.78 -8.04
N ALA A 55 -1.33 -8.70 -7.06
CA ALA A 55 -0.96 -8.63 -5.65
C ALA A 55 -0.26 -9.92 -5.18
N GLN A 56 -0.76 -11.10 -5.57
CA GLN A 56 -0.11 -12.37 -5.27
C GLN A 56 1.32 -12.42 -5.83
N LYS A 57 1.52 -11.97 -7.08
CA LYS A 57 2.84 -11.89 -7.70
C LYS A 57 3.76 -10.90 -6.98
N ALA A 58 3.23 -9.74 -6.60
CA ALA A 58 3.99 -8.73 -5.86
C ALA A 58 4.41 -9.22 -4.47
N ILE A 59 3.52 -9.90 -3.74
CA ILE A 59 3.81 -10.50 -2.43
C ILE A 59 4.86 -11.61 -2.55
N ALA A 60 4.78 -12.46 -3.58
CA ALA A 60 5.75 -13.52 -3.82
C ALA A 60 7.17 -13.00 -4.14
N ARG A 61 7.30 -11.74 -4.58
CA ARG A 61 8.59 -11.08 -4.86
C ARG A 61 9.19 -10.38 -3.64
N LEU A 62 8.43 -10.24 -2.55
CA LEU A 62 8.93 -9.57 -1.35
C LEU A 62 10.12 -10.34 -0.76
N PRO A 63 11.14 -9.63 -0.24
CA PRO A 63 12.15 -10.23 0.62
C PRO A 63 11.51 -10.95 1.81
N GLU A 64 12.11 -12.07 2.23
CA GLU A 64 11.57 -12.92 3.30
C GLU A 64 11.35 -12.15 4.61
N ASP A 65 12.28 -11.28 4.99
CA ASP A 65 12.20 -10.44 6.20
C ASP A 65 10.97 -9.52 6.18
N GLN A 66 10.69 -8.90 5.04
CA GLN A 66 9.52 -8.03 4.86
C GLN A 66 8.22 -8.83 4.85
N LEU A 67 8.22 -10.02 4.25
CA LEU A 67 7.08 -10.92 4.22
C LEU A 67 6.73 -11.42 5.63
N TYR A 68 7.72 -11.85 6.41
CA TYR A 68 7.53 -12.24 7.81
C TYR A 68 7.00 -11.06 8.65
N ALA A 69 7.59 -9.88 8.51
CA ALA A 69 7.16 -8.69 9.23
C ALA A 69 5.71 -8.30 8.87
N ARG A 70 5.33 -8.40 7.59
CA ARG A 70 3.95 -8.20 7.11
C ARG A 70 2.99 -9.16 7.78
N ASN A 71 3.28 -10.46 7.71
CA ASN A 71 2.40 -11.48 8.27
C ASN A 71 2.23 -11.30 9.78
N PHE A 72 3.29 -10.93 10.49
CA PHE A 72 3.22 -10.61 11.92
C PHE A 72 2.31 -9.41 12.22
N ARG A 73 2.40 -8.32 11.45
CA ARG A 73 1.49 -7.15 11.59
C ARG A 73 0.04 -7.56 11.33
N THR A 74 -0.21 -8.31 10.26
CA THR A 74 -1.55 -8.78 9.91
C THR A 74 -2.15 -9.65 11.03
N LEU A 75 -1.41 -10.65 11.54
CA LEU A 75 -1.87 -11.49 12.65
C LEU A 75 -2.15 -10.68 13.92
N THR A 76 -1.28 -9.72 14.23
CA THR A 76 -1.46 -8.82 15.38
C THR A 76 -2.73 -8.00 15.24
N ALA A 77 -2.98 -7.42 14.06
CA ALA A 77 -4.18 -6.63 13.80
C ALA A 77 -5.46 -7.47 13.91
N HIS A 78 -5.44 -8.72 13.45
CA HIS A 78 -6.58 -9.63 13.63
C HIS A 78 -6.86 -9.92 15.11
N GLN A 79 -5.82 -10.17 15.91
CA GLN A 79 -5.95 -10.40 17.35
C GLN A 79 -6.52 -9.18 18.08
N LEU A 80 -6.07 -7.98 17.71
CA LEU A 80 -6.57 -6.70 18.24
C LEU A 80 -8.03 -6.46 17.86
N ALA A 81 -8.39 -6.74 16.60
CA ALA A 81 -9.74 -6.59 16.11
C ALA A 81 -10.71 -7.53 16.84
N LEU A 82 -10.30 -8.79 17.05
CA LEU A 82 -11.05 -9.79 17.80
C LEU A 82 -11.26 -9.39 19.27
N SER A 83 -10.25 -8.81 19.89
CA SER A 83 -10.30 -8.40 21.31
C SER A 83 -10.90 -7.02 21.54
N HIS A 84 -11.25 -6.29 20.47
CA HIS A 84 -11.69 -4.90 20.51
C HIS A 84 -10.70 -4.00 21.29
N GLN A 85 -9.40 -4.22 21.09
CA GLN A 85 -8.32 -3.45 21.69
C GLN A 85 -7.45 -2.79 20.62
N LEU A 86 -6.80 -1.69 21.00
CA LEU A 86 -5.76 -1.04 20.19
C LEU A 86 -4.38 -1.37 20.75
N LEU A 87 -3.34 -1.16 19.95
CA LEU A 87 -1.98 -1.22 20.48
C LEU A 87 -1.76 -0.10 21.52
N PRO A 88 -0.91 -0.36 22.53
CA PRO A 88 -0.34 0.71 23.32
C PRO A 88 0.29 1.80 22.43
N PRO A 89 0.16 3.10 22.75
CA PRO A 89 0.60 4.20 21.87
C PRO A 89 2.07 4.14 21.45
N ASN A 90 2.94 3.56 22.28
CA ASN A 90 4.36 3.38 22.00
C ASN A 90 4.69 2.26 21.01
N LYS A 91 3.71 1.39 20.68
CA LYS A 91 3.83 0.31 19.69
C LYS A 91 3.08 0.61 18.39
N ALA A 92 2.29 1.68 18.36
CA ALA A 92 1.61 2.11 17.14
C ALA A 92 2.64 2.52 16.08
N VAL A 93 2.34 2.20 14.82
CA VAL A 93 3.22 2.50 13.68
C VAL A 93 3.37 4.01 13.55
N GLN A 94 4.62 4.48 13.53
CA GLN A 94 4.89 5.90 13.35
C GLN A 94 4.72 6.31 11.88
N PRO A 95 4.35 7.57 11.58
CA PRO A 95 4.22 8.04 10.20
C PRO A 95 5.47 7.80 9.34
N GLU A 96 6.66 7.82 9.92
CA GLU A 96 7.94 7.60 9.26
C GLU A 96 8.17 6.13 8.91
N GLU A 97 7.59 5.20 9.68
CA GLU A 97 7.69 3.76 9.48
C GLU A 97 6.69 3.25 8.44
N ASP A 98 5.62 4.02 8.17
CA ASP A 98 4.56 3.71 7.22
C ASP A 98 5.01 3.91 5.76
N THR A 99 6.01 3.13 5.37
CA THR A 99 6.65 3.15 4.07
C THR A 99 5.90 2.32 3.03
N HIS A 100 5.96 2.72 1.77
CA HIS A 100 5.35 2.01 0.64
C HIS A 100 6.16 0.80 0.13
N TYR A 101 6.49 -0.16 0.99
CA TYR A 101 7.36 -1.32 0.67
C TYR A 101 6.87 -2.28 -0.44
N LEU A 102 5.54 -2.37 -0.69
CA LEU A 102 4.92 -3.29 -1.66
C LEU A 102 4.63 -2.62 -3.01
N ILE A 103 4.49 -1.29 -3.03
CA ILE A 103 4.12 -0.53 -4.24
C ILE A 103 5.09 -0.74 -5.41
N PRO A 104 6.42 -0.80 -5.21
CA PRO A 104 7.36 -1.07 -6.31
C PRO A 104 7.08 -2.40 -7.03
N TYR A 105 6.79 -3.45 -6.26
CA TYR A 105 6.50 -4.79 -6.80
C TYR A 105 5.13 -4.86 -7.48
N LEU A 106 4.14 -4.11 -6.98
CA LEU A 106 2.83 -3.97 -7.62
C LEU A 106 2.95 -3.26 -8.98
N LEU A 107 3.71 -2.16 -9.05
CA LEU A 107 3.94 -1.42 -10.30
C LEU A 107 4.66 -2.28 -11.35
N GLU A 108 5.65 -3.06 -10.93
CA GLU A 108 6.35 -4.01 -11.81
C GLU A 108 5.38 -5.08 -12.36
N ALA A 109 4.59 -5.71 -11.47
CA ALA A 109 3.63 -6.73 -11.86
C ALA A 109 2.52 -6.18 -12.78
N GLU A 110 2.01 -4.98 -12.52
CA GLU A 110 1.04 -4.31 -13.41
C GLU A 110 1.64 -3.97 -14.77
N LYS A 111 2.87 -3.48 -14.81
CA LYS A 111 3.56 -3.15 -16.05
C LYS A 111 3.74 -4.38 -16.94
N GLU A 112 4.18 -5.50 -16.37
CA GLU A 112 4.31 -6.77 -17.11
C GLU A 112 2.96 -7.27 -17.63
N ALA A 113 1.89 -7.17 -16.82
CA ALA A 113 0.56 -7.59 -17.23
C ALA A 113 0.00 -6.71 -18.36
N PHE A 114 0.28 -5.40 -18.32
CA PHE A 114 -0.10 -4.45 -19.34
C PHE A 114 0.65 -4.69 -20.65
N GLU A 115 1.98 -4.82 -20.59
CA GLU A 115 2.81 -5.13 -21.76
C GLU A 115 2.38 -6.44 -22.43
N LYS A 116 2.12 -7.49 -21.65
CA LYS A 116 1.59 -8.74 -22.18
C LYS A 116 0.27 -8.53 -22.94
N ALA A 117 -0.66 -7.79 -22.34
CA ALA A 117 -1.96 -7.53 -22.97
C ALA A 117 -1.84 -6.70 -24.26
N GLU A 118 -0.91 -5.74 -24.32
CA GLU A 118 -0.62 -4.97 -25.53
C GLU A 118 -0.04 -5.85 -26.65
N LEU A 119 0.92 -6.71 -26.32
CA LEU A 119 1.55 -7.62 -27.29
C LEU A 119 0.54 -8.66 -27.82
N ASP A 120 -0.32 -9.19 -26.96
CA ASP A 120 -1.38 -10.15 -27.34
C ASP A 120 -2.42 -9.51 -28.31
N GLN A 121 -2.57 -8.18 -28.29
CA GLN A 121 -3.52 -7.42 -29.11
C GLN A 121 -2.88 -6.74 -30.32
N MET A 122 -1.57 -6.88 -30.50
CA MET A 122 -0.84 -6.22 -31.58
C MET A 122 -1.29 -6.77 -32.94
N LYS A 123 -1.80 -5.88 -33.80
CA LYS A 123 -2.13 -6.22 -35.19
C LYS A 123 -0.87 -6.15 -36.04
N VAL A 124 -0.66 -7.19 -36.86
CA VAL A 124 0.40 -7.23 -37.89
C VAL A 124 -0.01 -6.36 -39.08
#